data_AF-A0A2V7NJ68-F1
#
_entry.id   AF-A0A2V7NJ68-F1
#
_cell.length_a   1.000
_cell.length_b   1.000
_cell.length_c   1.000
_cell.angle_alpha   90.00
_cell.angle_beta   90.00
_cell.angle_gamma   90.00
#
_symmetry.space_group_name_H-M   'P 1'
#
loop_
_entity.id
_entity.type
_entity.pdbx_description
1 polymer ?
#
loop_
_entity_poly.entity_id
_entity_poly.type
_entity_poly.pdbx_seq_one_letter_code
_entity_poly.pdbx_strand_id
1 'polypeptide(L)'
;MWNNVQVKVKNNDFAGARKKALMLIDFTLKNYYRGKLLDPHGADPPTTQQAVVELIDGVLCFVGLPPSGLTLGPSGAPVTTTVIGSSGGALKASDGLSGLKVDPGTVSEDRLWVITRRDDLAQAGTCVTTKLQQIPLCIDFSVVPAEQLAKPLLVVLCQPEDNHPADRRLAHQLPNNKIELLALQRD
;
A
#
# COMPACT_ATOMS: atom_id res chain seq x y z
N MET A 1 6.77 -30.24 16.18
CA MET A 1 7.98 -29.40 16.23
C MET A 1 7.72 -28.17 15.36
N TRP A 2 7.54 -26.99 15.96
CA TRP A 2 7.09 -25.76 15.28
C TRP A 2 8.18 -25.04 14.45
N ASN A 3 9.40 -25.57 14.45
CA ASN A 3 10.53 -24.96 13.76
C ASN A 3 11.15 -25.99 12.79
N ASN A 4 10.80 -25.86 11.51
CA ASN A 4 11.34 -26.66 10.40
C ASN A 4 12.20 -25.80 9.46
N VAL A 5 12.71 -24.67 9.96
CA VAL A 5 13.50 -23.70 9.16
C VAL A 5 14.68 -24.38 8.49
N GLN A 6 15.43 -25.24 9.20
CA GLN A 6 16.57 -25.95 8.61
C GLN A 6 16.19 -26.87 7.44
N VAL A 7 15.00 -27.49 7.49
CA VAL A 7 14.49 -28.34 6.39
C VAL A 7 14.10 -27.48 5.19
N LYS A 8 13.45 -26.34 5.41
CA LYS A 8 13.08 -25.40 4.32
C LYS A 8 14.29 -24.74 3.68
N VAL A 9 15.30 -24.37 4.48
CA VAL A 9 16.58 -23.83 3.99
C VAL A 9 17.30 -24.86 3.13
N LYS A 10 17.37 -26.13 3.56
CA LYS A 10 17.97 -27.21 2.74
C LYS A 10 17.27 -27.44 1.40
N ASN A 11 15.97 -27.18 1.33
CA ASN A 11 15.16 -27.41 0.13
C ASN A 11 15.12 -26.19 -0.82
N ASN A 12 15.81 -25.09 -0.52
CA ASN A 12 15.75 -23.85 -1.32
C ASN A 12 14.32 -23.36 -1.58
N ASP A 13 13.42 -23.49 -0.59
CA ASP A 13 11.99 -23.10 -0.70
C ASP A 13 11.81 -21.57 -0.66
N PHE A 14 12.31 -20.88 -1.68
CA PHE A 14 12.22 -19.42 -1.80
C PHE A 14 10.77 -18.93 -1.93
N ALA A 15 9.91 -19.67 -2.63
CA ALA A 15 8.49 -19.34 -2.75
C ALA A 15 7.80 -19.35 -1.38
N GLY A 16 8.05 -20.39 -0.58
CA GLY A 16 7.56 -20.47 0.80
C GLY A 16 8.12 -19.36 1.69
N ALA A 17 9.40 -19.01 1.55
CA ALA A 17 10.02 -17.91 2.30
C ALA A 17 9.40 -16.55 1.94
N ARG A 18 9.23 -16.24 0.65
CA ARG A 18 8.58 -15.01 0.17
C ARG A 18 7.16 -14.87 0.68
N LYS A 19 6.38 -15.95 0.66
CA LYS A 19 5.02 -15.95 1.24
C LYS A 19 5.02 -15.60 2.72
N LYS A 20 5.97 -16.15 3.50
CA LYS A 20 6.11 -15.81 4.92
C LYS A 20 6.59 -14.39 5.15
N ALA A 21 7.48 -13.87 4.30
CA ALA A 21 7.88 -12.46 4.32
C ALA A 21 6.67 -11.54 4.11
N LEU A 22 5.83 -11.79 3.10
CA LEU A 22 4.62 -10.99 2.88
C LEU A 22 3.64 -11.06 4.07
N MET A 23 3.50 -12.21 4.72
CA MET A 23 2.69 -12.33 5.95
C MET A 23 3.27 -11.53 7.11
N LEU A 24 4.60 -11.50 7.27
CA LEU A 24 5.26 -10.69 8.29
C LEU A 24 5.06 -9.20 8.01
N ILE A 25 5.20 -8.77 6.75
CA ILE A 25 4.98 -7.38 6.33
C ILE A 25 3.53 -6.97 6.60
N ASP A 26 2.56 -7.80 6.23
CA ASP A 26 1.13 -7.59 6.54
C ASP A 26 0.89 -7.39 8.04
N PHE A 27 1.48 -8.25 8.87
CA PHE A 27 1.42 -8.13 10.33
C PHE A 27 2.05 -6.83 10.83
N THR A 28 3.24 -6.48 10.33
CA THR A 28 3.96 -5.26 10.72
C THR A 28 3.15 -4.01 10.37
N LEU A 29 2.63 -3.90 9.15
CA LEU A 29 1.81 -2.76 8.72
C LEU A 29 0.56 -2.62 9.58
N LYS A 30 -0.16 -3.72 9.84
CA LYS A 30 -1.35 -3.70 10.70
C LYS A 30 -1.04 -3.24 12.12
N ASN A 31 0.11 -3.61 12.69
CA ASN A 31 0.49 -3.17 14.03
C ASN A 31 1.00 -1.73 14.05
N TYR A 32 1.74 -1.31 13.01
CA TYR A 32 2.17 0.08 12.83
C TYR A 32 0.98 1.04 12.81
N TYR A 33 0.03 0.82 11.90
CA TYR A 33 -1.15 1.68 11.77
C TYR A 33 -2.10 1.60 12.97
N ARG A 34 -2.01 0.56 13.81
CA ARG A 34 -2.71 0.49 15.10
C ARG A 34 -1.97 1.17 16.26
N GLY A 35 -0.81 1.78 16.02
CA GLY A 35 0.03 2.40 17.05
C GLY A 35 0.56 1.40 18.09
N LYS A 36 0.74 0.13 17.69
CA LYS A 36 1.16 -0.97 18.59
C LYS A 36 2.65 -1.24 18.56
N LEU A 37 3.38 -0.67 17.61
CA LEU A 37 4.82 -0.78 17.56
C LEU A 37 5.43 0.22 18.55
N LEU A 38 6.41 -0.25 19.32
CA LEU A 38 7.17 0.61 20.22
C LEU A 38 8.18 1.40 19.40
N ASP A 39 8.31 2.70 19.68
CA ASP A 39 9.37 3.52 19.10
C ASP A 39 10.66 3.33 19.90
N PRO A 40 11.69 2.66 19.35
CA PRO A 40 12.94 2.46 20.07
C PRO A 40 13.78 3.74 20.21
N HIS A 41 13.47 4.80 19.44
CA HIS A 41 14.24 6.05 19.37
C HIS A 41 13.41 7.30 19.71
N GLY A 42 12.12 7.15 19.98
CA GLY A 42 11.25 8.26 20.34
C GLY A 42 11.07 9.24 19.17
N ALA A 43 11.48 10.49 19.35
CA ALA A 43 11.42 11.49 18.28
C ALA A 43 12.68 11.51 17.39
N ASP A 44 13.74 10.79 17.79
CA ASP A 44 15.00 10.77 17.06
C ASP A 44 14.93 9.80 15.87
N PRO A 45 15.56 10.12 14.73
CA PRO A 45 15.63 9.18 13.61
C PRO A 45 16.40 7.88 13.95
N PRO A 46 16.00 6.73 13.34
CA PRO A 46 14.83 6.59 12.50
C PRO A 46 13.54 6.64 13.35
N THR A 47 12.58 7.44 12.90
CA THR A 47 11.22 7.41 13.46
C THR A 47 10.63 6.00 13.31
N THR A 48 9.63 5.62 14.12
CA THR A 48 8.93 4.34 13.94
C THR A 48 8.54 4.08 12.47
N GLN A 49 8.11 5.11 11.75
CA GLN A 49 7.75 5.02 10.34
C GLN A 49 8.93 4.55 9.47
N GLN A 50 10.07 5.19 9.61
CA GLN A 50 11.29 4.87 8.86
C GLN A 50 11.80 3.47 9.21
N ALA A 51 11.84 3.13 10.51
CA ALA A 51 12.26 1.82 10.99
C ALA A 51 11.37 0.69 10.44
N VAL A 52 10.06 0.91 10.29
CA VAL A 52 9.15 -0.07 9.69
C VAL A 52 9.46 -0.29 8.20
N VAL A 53 9.68 0.79 7.43
CA VAL A 53 10.02 0.67 6.01
C VAL A 53 11.36 -0.03 5.84
N GLU A 54 12.38 0.35 6.62
CA GLU A 54 13.70 -0.29 6.62
C GLU A 54 13.62 -1.78 6.96
N LEU A 55 12.82 -2.16 7.97
CA LEU A 55 12.61 -3.56 8.33
C LEU A 55 11.94 -4.34 7.18
N ILE A 56 10.90 -3.77 6.58
CA ILE A 56 10.18 -4.39 5.45
C ILE A 56 11.15 -4.60 4.28
N ASP A 57 11.91 -3.57 3.91
CA ASP A 57 12.87 -3.63 2.81
C ASP A 57 14.01 -4.63 3.10
N GLY A 58 14.48 -4.69 4.34
CA GLY A 58 15.43 -5.71 4.80
C GLY A 58 14.87 -7.13 4.66
N VAL A 59 13.63 -7.36 5.10
CA VAL A 59 12.95 -8.66 4.97
C VAL A 59 12.79 -9.07 3.50
N LEU A 60 12.39 -8.14 2.63
CA LEU A 60 12.29 -8.38 1.18
C LEU A 60 13.64 -8.73 0.56
N CYS A 61 14.69 -8.00 0.95
CA CYS A 61 16.07 -8.27 0.52
C CYS A 61 16.51 -9.70 0.89
N PHE A 62 16.24 -10.15 2.11
CA PHE A 62 16.59 -11.52 2.56
C PHE A 62 15.86 -12.63 1.80
N VAL A 63 14.72 -12.34 1.16
CA VAL A 63 13.99 -13.31 0.32
C VAL A 63 14.16 -13.06 -1.18
N GLY A 64 15.13 -12.22 -1.56
CA GLY A 64 15.49 -11.93 -2.94
C GLY A 64 14.38 -11.23 -3.72
N LEU A 65 13.68 -10.30 -3.07
CA LEU A 65 12.67 -9.43 -3.68
C LEU A 65 13.16 -7.96 -3.70
N PRO A 66 12.68 -7.14 -4.65
CA PRO A 66 12.99 -5.72 -4.65
C PRO A 66 12.41 -4.99 -3.42
N PRO A 67 12.87 -3.76 -3.14
CA PRO A 67 12.33 -2.95 -2.05
C PRO A 67 10.81 -2.72 -2.17
N SER A 68 10.19 -2.41 -1.05
CA SER A 68 8.74 -2.23 -0.97
C SER A 68 8.23 -1.00 -1.70
N GLY A 69 9.05 0.06 -1.79
CA GLY A 69 8.64 1.36 -2.32
C GLY A 69 7.56 2.06 -1.47
N LEU A 70 7.32 1.59 -0.25
CA LEU A 70 6.27 2.13 0.62
C LEU A 70 6.63 3.51 1.16
N THR A 71 5.65 4.41 1.15
CA THR A 71 5.66 5.63 1.97
C THR A 71 4.48 5.57 2.92
N LEU A 72 4.75 5.30 4.20
CA LEU A 72 3.68 5.15 5.18
C LEU A 72 3.06 6.50 5.55
N GLY A 73 1.76 6.48 5.86
CA GLY A 73 1.10 7.59 6.55
C GLY A 73 1.32 7.49 8.07
N PRO A 74 0.81 8.46 8.86
CA PRO A 74 0.94 8.40 10.31
C PRO A 74 0.24 7.18 10.92
N SER A 75 0.70 6.73 12.08
CA SER A 75 0.00 5.72 12.86
C SER A 75 -1.42 6.18 13.21
N GLY A 76 -2.39 5.27 13.24
CA GLY A 76 -3.80 5.58 13.42
C GLY A 76 -4.55 5.80 12.10
N ALA A 77 -3.84 6.03 10.99
CA ALA A 77 -4.46 6.13 9.67
C ALA A 77 -5.14 4.80 9.28
N PRO A 78 -6.33 4.84 8.64
CA PRO A 78 -6.98 3.65 8.10
C PRO A 78 -6.09 2.95 7.08
N VAL A 79 -5.84 1.66 7.29
CA VAL A 79 -5.11 0.78 6.37
C VAL A 79 -5.90 -0.49 6.12
N THR A 80 -5.83 -1.00 4.90
CA THR A 80 -6.30 -2.33 4.56
C THR A 80 -5.25 -3.03 3.70
N THR A 81 -4.97 -4.28 4.02
CA THR A 81 -3.95 -5.07 3.34
C THR A 81 -4.47 -6.46 2.99
N THR A 82 -4.06 -7.01 1.84
CA THR A 82 -4.34 -8.39 1.48
C THR A 82 -3.28 -8.96 0.55
N VAL A 83 -3.09 -10.28 0.58
CA VAL A 83 -2.23 -10.97 -0.38
C VAL A 83 -3.07 -11.42 -1.57
N ILE A 84 -2.72 -10.96 -2.77
CA ILE A 84 -3.32 -11.40 -4.03
C ILE A 84 -2.19 -11.80 -4.98
N GLY A 85 -2.32 -12.97 -5.60
CA GLY A 85 -1.37 -13.52 -6.55
C GLY A 85 -1.93 -13.62 -7.97
N SER A 86 -1.39 -14.55 -8.76
CA SER A 86 -1.65 -14.69 -10.20
C SER A 86 -3.09 -15.01 -10.58
N SER A 87 -3.88 -15.56 -9.65
CA SER A 87 -5.32 -15.79 -9.84
C SER A 87 -6.14 -14.50 -9.87
N GLY A 88 -5.56 -13.36 -9.52
CA GLY A 88 -6.31 -12.13 -9.29
C GLY A 88 -7.13 -12.18 -8.01
N GLY A 89 -7.88 -11.10 -7.76
CA GLY A 89 -8.67 -10.90 -6.56
C GLY A 89 -9.17 -9.47 -6.44
N ALA A 90 -9.73 -9.15 -5.28
CA ALA A 90 -10.17 -7.80 -4.96
C ALA A 90 -9.88 -7.48 -3.50
N LEU A 91 -9.70 -6.19 -3.24
CA LEU A 91 -9.49 -5.62 -1.92
C LEU A 91 -10.43 -4.43 -1.77
N LYS A 92 -11.17 -4.37 -0.66
CA LYS A 92 -12.00 -3.22 -0.30
C LYS A 92 -11.45 -2.64 1.00
N ALA A 93 -11.28 -1.33 1.04
CA ALA A 93 -10.85 -0.64 2.25
C ALA A 93 -11.86 -0.83 3.39
N SER A 94 -11.36 -0.81 4.62
CA SER A 94 -12.15 -1.01 5.84
C SER A 94 -13.24 0.03 6.05
N ASP A 95 -13.05 1.26 5.57
CA ASP A 95 -14.07 2.32 5.55
C ASP A 95 -15.07 2.19 4.40
N GLY A 96 -14.82 1.29 3.46
CA GLY A 96 -15.63 1.05 2.28
C GLY A 96 -15.61 2.17 1.23
N LEU A 97 -14.72 3.15 1.37
CA LEU A 97 -14.62 4.31 0.47
C LEU A 97 -13.68 4.08 -0.71
N SER A 98 -12.89 3.02 -0.66
CA SER A 98 -11.98 2.67 -1.74
C SER A 98 -11.90 1.16 -1.94
N GLY A 99 -11.52 0.78 -3.15
CA GLY A 99 -11.34 -0.61 -3.52
C GLY A 99 -10.42 -0.76 -4.71
N LEU A 100 -9.92 -1.97 -4.84
CA LEU A 100 -9.00 -2.38 -5.88
C LEU A 100 -9.46 -3.75 -6.41
N LYS A 101 -9.49 -3.89 -7.73
CA LYS A 101 -9.62 -5.19 -8.39
C LYS A 101 -8.35 -5.48 -9.18
N VAL A 102 -7.81 -6.66 -8.94
CA VAL A 102 -6.62 -7.21 -9.59
C VAL A 102 -7.09 -8.35 -10.48
N ASP A 103 -6.97 -8.20 -11.79
CA ASP A 103 -7.36 -9.26 -12.72
C ASP A 103 -6.33 -10.42 -12.74
N PRO A 104 -6.73 -11.63 -13.16
CA PRO A 104 -5.82 -12.76 -13.29
C PRO A 104 -4.64 -12.42 -14.23
N GLY A 105 -3.43 -12.78 -13.81
CA GLY A 105 -2.19 -12.52 -14.53
C GLY A 105 -1.67 -11.08 -14.47
N THR A 106 -2.24 -10.19 -13.64
CA THR A 106 -1.65 -8.86 -13.38
C THR A 106 -0.28 -8.96 -12.70
N VAL A 107 -0.11 -9.97 -11.84
CA VAL A 107 1.15 -10.34 -11.18
C VAL A 107 1.42 -11.82 -11.38
N SER A 108 2.68 -12.24 -11.43
CA SER A 108 3.07 -13.64 -11.64
C SER A 108 3.14 -14.46 -10.35
N GLU A 109 3.28 -13.78 -9.20
CA GLU A 109 3.46 -14.37 -7.88
C GLU A 109 2.58 -13.64 -6.86
N ASP A 110 2.49 -14.17 -5.63
CA ASP A 110 1.83 -13.49 -4.51
C ASP A 110 2.45 -12.11 -4.27
N ARG A 111 1.59 -11.10 -4.07
CA ARG A 111 1.94 -9.73 -3.68
C ARG A 111 1.06 -9.25 -2.56
N LEU A 112 1.61 -8.40 -1.70
CA LEU A 112 0.82 -7.72 -0.68
C LEU A 112 0.32 -6.39 -1.24
N TRP A 113 -1.00 -6.25 -1.32
CA TRP A 113 -1.69 -5.05 -1.76
C TRP A 113 -2.11 -4.24 -0.54
N VAL A 114 -1.87 -2.94 -0.59
CA VAL A 114 -2.08 -2.02 0.53
C VAL A 114 -2.94 -0.85 0.05
N ILE A 115 -3.99 -0.54 0.79
CA ILE A 115 -4.77 0.69 0.65
C ILE A 115 -4.63 1.46 1.96
N THR A 116 -4.12 2.69 1.89
CA THR A 116 -3.96 3.57 3.04
C THR A 116 -4.70 4.88 2.80
N ARG A 117 -5.48 5.33 3.77
CA ARG A 117 -6.04 6.68 3.75
C ARG A 117 -5.03 7.67 4.33
N ARG A 118 -4.71 8.71 3.57
CA ARG A 118 -3.69 9.74 3.86
C ARG A 118 -4.34 11.05 4.28
N ASP A 119 -5.02 11.02 5.43
CA ASP A 119 -5.69 12.20 5.99
C ASP A 119 -4.70 13.33 6.33
N ASP A 120 -3.44 12.98 6.62
CA ASP A 120 -2.34 13.92 6.81
C ASP A 120 -2.08 14.78 5.56
N LEU A 121 -2.02 14.14 4.39
CA LEU A 121 -1.84 14.84 3.12
C LEU A 121 -3.10 15.63 2.74
N ALA A 122 -4.28 15.06 3.02
CA ALA A 122 -5.55 15.70 2.77
C ALA A 122 -5.70 17.03 3.53
N GLN A 123 -5.36 17.03 4.83
CA GLN A 123 -5.38 18.20 5.69
C GLN A 123 -4.33 19.25 5.28
N ALA A 124 -3.15 18.81 4.87
CA ALA A 124 -2.10 19.69 4.38
C ALA A 124 -2.37 20.23 2.97
N GLY A 125 -3.31 19.64 2.22
CA GLY A 125 -3.57 19.97 0.81
C GLY A 125 -2.42 19.58 -0.12
N THR A 126 -1.76 18.45 0.15
CA THR A 126 -0.51 18.01 -0.52
C THR A 126 -0.59 16.60 -1.11
N CYS A 127 -1.78 16.10 -1.40
CA CYS A 127 -1.96 14.73 -1.89
C CYS A 127 -1.36 14.51 -3.28
N VAL A 128 -1.41 15.54 -4.13
CA VAL A 128 -0.61 15.62 -5.35
C VAL A 128 0.11 16.97 -5.42
N THR A 129 1.20 17.04 -6.16
CA THR A 129 1.93 18.30 -6.38
C THR A 129 1.19 19.16 -7.41
N THR A 130 0.37 20.11 -6.95
CA THR A 130 -0.44 20.95 -7.83
C THR A 130 -0.73 22.33 -7.24
N LYS A 131 -1.16 23.27 -8.11
CA LYS A 131 -1.75 24.55 -7.71
C LYS A 131 -3.29 24.49 -7.60
N LEU A 132 -3.90 23.38 -8.02
CA LEU A 132 -5.34 23.17 -7.92
C LEU A 132 -5.75 23.04 -6.45
N GLN A 133 -6.95 23.50 -6.12
CA GLN A 133 -7.52 23.28 -4.80
C GLN A 133 -7.76 21.77 -4.61
N GLN A 134 -7.13 21.23 -3.56
CA GLN A 134 -7.34 19.85 -3.15
C GLN A 134 -8.40 19.81 -2.04
N ILE A 135 -9.25 18.79 -2.07
CA ILE A 135 -10.36 18.63 -1.13
C ILE A 135 -10.12 17.33 -0.36
N PRO A 136 -10.48 17.24 0.94
CA PRO A 136 -10.07 16.14 1.79
C PRO A 136 -10.57 14.76 1.35
N LEU A 137 -9.79 14.05 0.55
CA LEU A 137 -9.80 12.60 0.41
C LEU A 137 -8.55 12.17 -0.35
N CYS A 138 -7.64 11.49 0.34
CA CYS A 138 -6.39 11.06 -0.27
C CYS A 138 -6.16 9.60 0.07
N ILE A 139 -6.08 8.77 -0.96
CA ILE A 139 -5.95 7.33 -0.85
C ILE A 139 -4.67 6.93 -1.58
N ASP A 140 -3.80 6.22 -0.86
CA ASP A 140 -2.59 5.64 -1.41
C ASP A 140 -2.80 4.14 -1.66
N PHE A 141 -2.43 3.69 -2.85
CA PHE A 141 -2.50 2.31 -3.28
C PHE A 141 -1.08 1.82 -3.54
N SER A 142 -0.67 0.76 -2.87
CA SER A 142 0.67 0.20 -3.04
C SER A 142 0.61 -1.31 -3.26
N VAL A 143 1.60 -1.80 -4.01
CA VAL A 143 1.89 -3.24 -4.17
C VAL A 143 3.28 -3.49 -3.61
N VAL A 144 3.43 -4.58 -2.83
CA VAL A 144 4.67 -4.95 -2.17
C VAL A 144 5.11 -6.34 -2.62
N PRO A 145 6.36 -6.50 -3.08
CA PRO A 145 7.32 -5.42 -3.36
C PRO A 145 6.85 -4.51 -4.51
N ALA A 146 7.45 -3.33 -4.63
CA ALA A 146 7.12 -2.40 -5.72
C ALA A 146 7.51 -3.02 -7.06
N GLU A 147 6.57 -3.04 -8.01
CA GLU A 147 6.81 -3.58 -9.35
C GLU A 147 5.94 -2.89 -10.40
N GLN A 148 6.34 -3.04 -11.66
CA GLN A 148 5.47 -2.71 -12.79
C GLN A 148 4.48 -3.84 -13.01
N LEU A 149 3.21 -3.49 -13.10
CA LEU A 149 2.13 -4.46 -13.26
C LEU A 149 1.95 -4.84 -14.73
N ALA A 150 1.68 -6.11 -14.99
CA ALA A 150 1.50 -6.62 -16.36
C ALA A 150 0.19 -6.15 -17.01
N LYS A 151 -0.78 -5.71 -16.20
CA LYS A 151 -2.09 -5.22 -16.63
C LYS A 151 -2.48 -4.00 -15.80
N PRO A 152 -3.30 -3.09 -16.36
CA PRO A 152 -3.87 -2.00 -15.57
C PRO A 152 -4.76 -2.54 -14.45
N LEU A 153 -4.88 -1.76 -13.38
CA LEU A 153 -5.77 -2.04 -12.27
C LEU A 153 -7.09 -1.30 -12.42
N LEU A 154 -8.17 -1.89 -11.91
CA LEU A 154 -9.40 -1.15 -11.67
C LEU A 154 -9.40 -0.66 -10.22
N VAL A 155 -9.29 0.66 -10.06
CA VAL A 155 -9.45 1.33 -8.77
C VAL A 155 -10.86 1.89 -8.67
N VAL A 156 -11.47 1.74 -7.50
CA VAL A 156 -12.78 2.29 -7.20
C VAL A 156 -12.60 3.25 -6.03
N LEU A 157 -13.07 4.47 -6.20
CA LEU A 157 -13.11 5.49 -5.16
C LEU A 157 -14.57 5.95 -5.04
N CYS A 158 -15.16 5.69 -3.89
CA CYS A 158 -16.48 6.22 -3.54
C CYS A 158 -16.27 7.57 -2.87
N GLN A 159 -16.87 8.61 -3.41
CA GLN A 159 -16.90 9.94 -2.79
C GLN A 159 -18.23 10.07 -2.02
N PRO A 160 -18.24 9.93 -0.68
CA PRO A 160 -19.48 9.91 0.11
C PRO A 160 -20.01 11.31 0.45
N GLU A 161 -19.41 12.38 -0.07
CA GLU A 161 -19.72 13.75 0.34
C GLU A 161 -20.76 14.38 -0.60
N ASP A 162 -21.99 14.57 -0.09
CA ASP A 162 -23.22 14.88 -0.83
C ASP A 162 -23.29 16.25 -1.56
N ASN A 163 -22.21 17.04 -1.61
CA ASN A 163 -22.22 18.38 -2.21
C ASN A 163 -20.91 18.73 -2.93
N HIS A 164 -20.57 17.95 -3.95
CA HIS A 164 -19.40 18.18 -4.77
C HIS A 164 -19.71 19.02 -5.99
N PRO A 165 -19.00 20.14 -6.21
CA PRO A 165 -18.98 20.82 -7.50
C PRO A 165 -18.78 19.84 -8.66
N ALA A 166 -19.56 20.02 -9.73
CA ALA A 166 -19.56 19.12 -10.90
C ALA A 166 -18.23 19.09 -11.68
N ASP A 167 -17.32 20.02 -11.37
CA ASP A 167 -15.99 20.16 -11.92
C ASP A 167 -14.90 19.41 -11.13
N ARG A 168 -15.23 18.76 -10.01
CA ARG A 168 -14.26 17.90 -9.31
C ARG A 168 -13.75 16.79 -10.21
N ARG A 169 -12.47 16.48 -10.06
CA ARG A 169 -11.78 15.40 -10.77
C ARG A 169 -10.97 14.61 -9.77
N LEU A 170 -10.86 13.30 -9.99
CA LEU A 170 -9.83 12.51 -9.33
C LEU A 170 -8.49 12.91 -9.94
N ALA A 171 -7.51 13.24 -9.09
CA ALA A 171 -6.16 13.53 -9.52
C ALA A 171 -5.26 12.35 -9.15
N HIS A 172 -4.40 11.95 -10.08
CA HIS A 172 -3.39 10.92 -9.87
C HIS A 172 -2.00 11.51 -10.08
N GLN A 173 -1.12 11.26 -9.11
CA GLN A 173 0.29 11.67 -9.16
C GLN A 173 1.05 10.71 -10.07
N LEU A 174 1.51 11.21 -11.22
CA LEU A 174 2.41 10.51 -12.11
C LEU A 174 3.87 10.68 -11.67
N PRO A 175 4.80 9.84 -12.19
CA PRO A 175 6.23 10.06 -12.04
C PRO A 175 6.67 11.46 -12.47
N ASN A 176 7.79 11.92 -11.91
CA ASN A 176 8.38 13.25 -12.17
C ASN A 176 7.49 14.43 -11.77
N ASN A 177 6.71 14.30 -10.69
CA ASN A 177 5.82 15.33 -10.15
C ASN A 177 4.74 15.82 -11.13
N LYS A 178 4.44 15.04 -12.18
CA LYS A 178 3.33 15.33 -13.09
C LYS A 178 2.02 14.87 -12.49
N ILE A 179 0.92 15.52 -12.82
CA ILE A 179 -0.42 15.09 -12.41
C ILE A 179 -1.25 14.78 -13.64
N GLU A 180 -2.11 13.78 -13.53
CA GLU A 180 -3.21 13.58 -14.46
C GLU A 180 -4.54 13.77 -13.73
N LEU A 181 -5.50 14.40 -14.42
CA LEU A 181 -6.88 14.49 -13.95
C LEU A 181 -7.68 13.41 -14.68
N LEU A 182 -8.20 12.46 -13.92
CA LEU A 182 -9.00 11.38 -14.48
C LEU A 182 -10.36 11.92 -14.93
N ALA A 183 -10.82 11.42 -16.08
CA ALA A 183 -12.12 11.77 -16.62
C ALA A 183 -13.23 11.32 -15.65
N LEU A 184 -14.27 12.14 -15.51
CA LEU A 184 -15.50 11.67 -14.90
C LEU A 184 -16.19 10.75 -15.90
N GLN A 185 -16.36 9.47 -15.57
CA GLN A 185 -17.42 8.68 -16.17
C GLN A 185 -18.71 9.07 -15.48
N ARG A 186 -19.61 9.69 -16.24
CA ARG A 186 -21.01 9.88 -15.84
C ARG A 186 -21.78 8.71 -16.45
N ASP A 187 -22.46 7.95 -15.61
CA ASP A 187 -23.45 6.96 -16.07
C ASP A 187 -24.65 7.65 -16.73
#